data_AF-R7MV31-F1
#
_entry.id   AF-R7MV31-F1
#
_cell.length_a   1.000
_cell.length_b   1.000
_cell.length_c   1.000
_cell.angle_alpha   90.00
_cell.angle_beta   90.00
_cell.angle_gamma   90.00
#
_symmetry.space_group_name_H-M   'P 1'
#
loop_
_entity.id
_entity.type
_entity.pdbx_description
1 polymer ?
#
loop_
_entity_poly.entity_id
_entity_poly.type
_entity_poly.pdbx_seq_one_letter_code
_entity_poly.pdbx_strand_id
1 'polypeptide(L)'
;MTTKFLDLAGLKYAVTKLKALISAKQDRLSFDSTPTSGSSNPVTSDGIYQALNNGVTVSIEPSAGTTTWIEVPTENLYVGGTQPTSQNTIWIEVNE
;
A
#
# COMPACT_ATOMS: atom_id res chain seq x y z
N MET A 1 38.07 -38.43 -17.58
CA MET A 1 38.05 -37.37 -16.55
C MET A 1 37.23 -37.87 -15.37
N THR A 2 37.85 -38.13 -14.23
CA THR A 2 37.13 -38.56 -13.02
C THR A 2 36.44 -37.35 -12.40
N THR A 3 35.11 -37.32 -12.42
CA THR A 3 34.34 -36.26 -11.76
C THR A 3 34.53 -36.39 -10.26
N LYS A 4 35.15 -35.39 -9.63
CA LYS A 4 35.27 -35.30 -8.17
C LYS A 4 33.92 -34.86 -7.60
N PHE A 5 33.10 -35.81 -7.20
CA PHE A 5 31.91 -35.52 -6.40
C PHE A 5 32.33 -35.26 -4.95
N LEU A 6 31.65 -34.32 -4.29
CA LEU A 6 31.77 -34.13 -2.85
C LEU A 6 31.17 -35.35 -2.14
N ASP A 7 31.84 -35.85 -1.11
CA ASP A 7 31.27 -36.87 -0.24
C ASP A 7 30.15 -36.28 0.64
N LEU A 8 29.50 -37.13 1.43
CA LEU A 8 28.40 -36.72 2.31
C LEU A 8 28.80 -35.59 3.28
N ALA A 9 30.04 -35.63 3.80
CA ALA A 9 30.53 -34.63 4.73
C ALA A 9 30.76 -33.28 4.03
N GLY A 10 31.37 -33.28 2.85
CA GLY A 10 31.57 -32.12 2.01
C GLY A 10 30.25 -31.49 1.56
N LEU A 11 29.25 -32.32 1.19
CA LEU A 11 27.92 -31.83 0.85
C LEU A 11 27.23 -31.16 2.04
N LYS A 12 27.29 -31.77 3.24
CA LYS A 12 26.72 -31.20 4.46
C LYS A 12 27.38 -29.87 4.84
N TYR A 13 28.71 -29.79 4.70
CA TYR A 13 29.44 -28.55 4.94
C TYR A 13 29.02 -27.45 3.97
N ALA A 14 28.97 -27.75 2.67
CA ALA A 14 28.56 -26.79 1.65
C ALA A 14 27.14 -26.27 1.89
N VAL A 15 26.18 -27.16 2.17
CA VAL A 15 24.79 -26.79 2.48
C VAL A 15 24.73 -25.91 3.73
N THR A 16 25.50 -26.23 4.77
CA THR A 16 25.54 -25.43 6.00
C THR A 16 26.07 -24.02 5.73
N LYS A 17 27.15 -23.90 4.95
CA LYS A 17 27.70 -22.60 4.57
C LYS A 17 26.74 -21.79 3.70
N LEU A 18 26.07 -22.43 2.73
CA LEU A 18 25.09 -21.77 1.88
C LEU A 18 23.91 -21.24 2.69
N LYS A 19 23.38 -22.02 3.63
CA LYS A 19 22.31 -21.57 4.53
C LYS A 19 22.74 -20.34 5.34
N ALA A 20 23.93 -20.37 5.93
CA ALA A 20 24.45 -19.23 6.70
C ALA A 20 24.61 -17.97 5.83
N LEU A 21 25.10 -18.12 4.60
CA LEU A 21 25.25 -17.02 3.66
C LEU A 21 23.89 -16.44 3.21
N ILE A 22 22.89 -17.30 3.00
CA ILE A 22 21.52 -16.87 2.66
C ILE A 22 20.91 -16.11 3.82
N SER A 23 20.97 -16.64 5.06
CA SER A 23 20.47 -15.94 6.24
C SER A 23 21.13 -14.57 6.39
N ALA A 24 22.46 -14.50 6.30
CA ALA A 24 23.18 -13.23 6.38
C ALA A 24 22.83 -12.23 5.26
N LYS A 25 22.38 -12.71 4.09
CA LYS A 25 21.86 -11.85 3.02
C LYS A 25 20.46 -11.32 3.33
N GLN A 26 19.58 -12.18 3.87
CA GLN A 26 18.22 -11.81 4.24
C GLN A 26 18.20 -10.84 5.42
N ASP A 27 19.04 -11.05 6.43
CA ASP A 27 19.14 -10.17 7.61
C ASP A 27 19.61 -8.75 7.26
N ARG A 28 20.21 -8.56 6.07
CA ARG A 28 20.63 -7.23 5.57
C ARG A 28 19.52 -6.48 4.84
N LEU A 29 18.41 -7.12 4.52
CA LEU A 29 17.28 -6.44 3.89
C LEU A 29 16.53 -5.66 4.98
N SER A 30 16.83 -4.37 5.08
CA SER A 30 15.99 -3.43 5.82
C SER A 30 14.85 -3.02 4.90
N PHE A 31 13.61 -3.26 5.32
CA PHE A 31 12.43 -2.81 4.58
C PHE A 31 11.95 -1.48 5.11
N ASP A 32 11.57 -0.58 4.22
CA ASP A 32 10.85 0.62 4.62
C ASP A 32 9.39 0.25 4.92
N SER A 33 8.92 0.57 6.13
CA SER A 33 7.51 0.42 6.50
C SER A 33 6.62 1.50 5.89
N THR A 34 7.20 2.63 5.47
CA THR A 34 6.54 3.71 4.74
C THR A 34 7.42 4.09 3.55
N PRO A 35 6.91 4.04 2.30
CA PRO A 35 7.68 4.44 1.12
C PRO A 35 8.25 5.85 1.29
N THR A 36 9.57 5.97 1.27
CA THR A 36 10.27 7.25 1.47
C THR A 36 11.01 7.64 0.21
N SER A 37 10.77 8.87 -0.27
CA SER A 37 11.43 9.39 -1.48
C SER A 37 12.95 9.37 -1.33
N GLY A 38 13.65 8.83 -2.33
CA GLY A 38 15.11 8.71 -2.35
C GLY A 38 15.68 7.52 -1.56
N SER A 39 14.86 6.71 -0.89
CA SER A 39 15.30 5.46 -0.26
C SER A 39 15.57 4.38 -1.32
N SER A 40 16.57 3.55 -1.07
CA SER A 40 16.89 2.35 -1.88
C SER A 40 16.50 1.03 -1.19
N ASN A 41 15.87 1.12 -0.01
CA ASN A 41 15.37 -0.04 0.70
C ASN A 41 14.11 -0.60 -0.01
N PRO A 42 13.92 -1.93 -0.01
CA PRO A 42 12.67 -2.53 -0.48
C PRO A 42 11.48 -2.18 0.43
N VAL A 43 10.27 -2.35 -0.10
CA VAL A 43 8.99 -2.24 0.63
C VAL A 43 8.23 -3.56 0.54
N THR A 44 7.30 -3.80 1.47
CA THR A 44 6.43 -4.98 1.43
C THR A 44 5.25 -4.75 0.47
N SER A 45 4.65 -5.85 -0.03
CA SER A 45 3.44 -5.76 -0.87
C SER A 45 2.27 -5.10 -0.15
N ASP A 46 2.15 -5.30 1.18
CA ASP A 46 1.16 -4.64 2.01
C ASP A 46 1.36 -3.12 2.07
N GLY A 47 2.62 -2.67 2.23
CA GLY A 47 2.95 -1.25 2.19
C GLY A 47 2.63 -0.59 0.84
N ILE A 48 2.86 -1.31 -0.28
CA ILE A 48 2.46 -0.86 -1.62
C ILE A 48 0.93 -0.79 -1.74
N TYR A 49 0.24 -1.83 -1.27
CA TYR A 49 -1.22 -1.89 -1.33
C TYR A 49 -1.85 -0.69 -0.61
N GLN A 50 -1.41 -0.39 0.61
CA GLN A 50 -1.93 0.76 1.35
C GLN A 50 -1.64 2.10 0.65
N ALA A 51 -0.43 2.28 0.11
CA ALA A 51 -0.08 3.49 -0.63
C ALA A 51 -0.98 3.74 -1.85
N LEU A 52 -1.42 2.67 -2.53
CA LEU A 52 -2.29 2.76 -3.71
C LEU A 52 -3.79 2.75 -3.37
N ASN A 53 -4.18 2.06 -2.30
CA ASN A 53 -5.57 1.82 -1.93
C ASN A 53 -6.18 2.94 -1.07
N ASN A 54 -5.38 3.87 -0.54
CA ASN A 54 -5.89 4.97 0.29
C ASN A 54 -6.87 5.93 -0.43
N GLY A 55 -7.14 5.71 -1.71
CA GLY A 55 -8.11 6.47 -2.49
C GLY A 55 -7.62 7.88 -2.80
N VAL A 56 -7.95 8.38 -3.98
CA VAL A 56 -7.72 9.80 -4.27
C VAL A 56 -8.84 10.58 -3.59
N THR A 57 -8.54 11.20 -2.44
CA THR A 57 -9.46 12.17 -1.85
C THR A 57 -9.23 13.51 -2.55
N VAL A 58 -10.22 13.96 -3.32
CA VAL A 58 -10.19 15.28 -3.95
C VAL A 58 -10.95 16.25 -3.05
N SER A 59 -10.24 17.01 -2.22
CA SER A 59 -10.80 18.16 -1.52
C SER A 59 -10.78 19.36 -2.45
N ILE A 60 -11.95 19.80 -2.91
CA ILE A 60 -12.11 21.00 -3.74
C ILE A 60 -12.57 22.13 -2.83
N GLU A 61 -11.66 23.01 -2.45
CA GLU A 61 -12.01 24.27 -1.79
C GLU A 61 -12.26 25.34 -2.85
N PRO A 62 -13.45 25.98 -2.88
CA PRO A 62 -13.67 27.13 -3.73
C PRO A 62 -12.76 28.29 -3.28
N SER A 63 -12.13 28.97 -4.23
CA SER A 63 -11.49 30.26 -3.96
C SER A 63 -12.52 31.23 -3.39
N ALA A 64 -12.13 32.11 -2.46
CA ALA A 64 -13.05 33.03 -1.81
C ALA A 64 -13.88 33.80 -2.85
N GLY A 65 -15.19 33.54 -2.87
CA GLY A 65 -16.14 34.15 -3.80
C GLY A 65 -16.44 33.34 -5.08
N THR A 66 -15.96 32.10 -5.23
CA THR A 66 -16.34 31.22 -6.35
C THR A 66 -17.24 30.08 -5.89
N THR A 67 -18.16 29.64 -6.75
CA THR A 67 -18.92 28.41 -6.58
C THR A 67 -18.36 27.36 -7.54
N THR A 68 -17.78 26.28 -7.04
CA THR A 68 -17.42 25.13 -7.87
C THR A 68 -18.66 24.26 -8.04
N TRP A 69 -19.18 24.19 -9.27
CA TRP A 69 -20.24 23.25 -9.63
C TRP A 69 -19.57 21.90 -9.94
N ILE A 70 -19.80 20.90 -9.09
CA ILE A 70 -19.38 19.52 -9.34
C ILE A 70 -20.63 18.76 -9.78
N GLU A 71 -20.75 18.51 -11.07
CA GLU A 71 -21.82 17.67 -11.61
C GLU A 71 -21.52 16.21 -11.29
N VAL A 72 -22.42 15.56 -10.54
CA VAL A 72 -22.36 14.12 -10.26
C VAL A 72 -23.62 13.47 -10.85
N PRO A 73 -23.51 12.49 -11.76
CA PRO A 73 -24.67 11.74 -12.26
C PRO A 73 -25.45 11.12 -11.11
N THR A 74 -26.78 11.15 -11.17
CA THR A 74 -27.66 10.64 -10.10
C THR A 74 -27.49 9.14 -9.85
N GLU A 75 -27.09 8.37 -10.87
CA GLU A 75 -26.74 6.95 -10.75
C GLU A 75 -25.50 6.66 -9.89
N ASN A 76 -24.67 7.68 -9.65
CA ASN A 76 -23.42 7.57 -8.87
C ASN A 76 -23.49 8.36 -7.55
N LEU A 77 -24.67 8.89 -7.19
CA LEU A 77 -24.88 9.63 -5.94
C LEU A 77 -25.16 8.66 -4.78
N TYR A 78 -24.16 8.41 -3.93
CA TYR A 78 -24.35 7.66 -2.69
C TYR A 78 -24.83 8.59 -1.57
N VAL A 79 -26.12 8.54 -1.23
CA VAL A 79 -26.70 9.27 -0.09
C VAL A 79 -26.70 8.33 1.12
N GLY A 80 -25.84 8.61 2.10
CA GLY A 80 -25.73 7.78 3.31
C GLY A 80 -26.99 7.82 4.17
N GLY A 81 -27.47 6.66 4.64
CA GLY A 81 -28.68 6.54 5.45
C GLY A 81 -28.54 6.89 6.95
N THR A 82 -27.53 7.68 7.33
CA THR A 82 -27.33 8.11 8.74
C THR A 82 -27.61 9.60 8.90
N GLN A 83 -28.15 9.99 10.05
CA GLN A 83 -28.50 11.38 10.35
C GLN A 83 -27.27 12.28 10.18
N PRO A 84 -27.36 13.38 9.40
CA PRO A 84 -26.21 14.21 9.12
C PRO A 84 -25.70 14.97 10.34
N THR A 85 -24.39 15.20 10.33
CA THR A 85 -23.64 15.90 11.37
C THR A 85 -23.25 17.30 10.87
N SER A 86 -22.60 18.10 11.71
CA SER A 86 -22.08 19.42 11.32
C SER A 86 -21.02 19.38 10.21
N GLN A 87 -20.57 18.20 9.79
CA GLN A 87 -19.52 18.03 8.77
C GLN A 87 -20.01 17.40 7.46
N ASN A 88 -21.17 16.72 7.44
CA ASN A 88 -21.66 16.00 6.26
C ASN A 88 -23.17 16.26 6.07
N THR A 89 -23.56 17.11 5.11
CA THR A 89 -24.96 17.52 4.89
C THR A 89 -25.51 16.94 3.59
N ILE A 90 -26.16 15.78 3.61
CA ILE A 90 -27.20 15.51 2.61
C ILE A 90 -28.45 14.96 3.31
N TRP A 91 -29.47 15.82 3.43
CA TRP A 91 -30.87 15.50 3.75
C TRP A 91 -31.69 15.60 2.46
N ILE A 92 -32.61 14.65 2.24
CA ILE A 92 -33.70 14.80 1.25
C ILE A 92 -35.00 14.55 1.99
N GLU A 93 -35.74 15.63 2.24
CA GLU A 93 -37.10 15.60 2.75
C GLU A 93 -38.06 15.72 1.57
N VAL A 94 -38.98 14.77 1.45
CA VAL A 94 -40.06 14.80 0.45
C VAL A 94 -41.34 15.10 1.20
N ASN A 95 -41.87 16.30 1.00
CA ASN A 95 -43.15 16.70 1.58
C ASN A 95 -44.30 16.06 0.80
N GLU A 96 -45.36 15.70 1.52
CA GLU A 96 -46.73 15.80 0.99
C GLU A 96 -47.29 17.21 1.24
#